data_AF-A0A2X4T4D1-F1
#
_entry.id   AF-A0A2X4T4D1-F1
#
_cell.length_a   1.000
_cell.length_b   1.000
_cell.length_c   1.000
_cell.angle_alpha   90.00
_cell.angle_beta   90.00
_cell.angle_gamma   90.00
#
_symmetry.space_group_name_H-M   'P 1'
#
loop_
_entity.id
_entity.type
_entity.pdbx_description
1 polymer ?
#
loop_
_entity_poly.entity_id
_entity_poly.type
_entity_poly.pdbx_seq_one_letter_code
_entity_poly.pdbx_strand_id
1 'polypeptide(L)' 'MKLPLADINAQNAMMHAGKSSEADVQGHVDGWINAHQQQFDGWVKEALAAQK' A
#
# COMPACT_ATOMS: atom_id res chain seq x y z
N MET A 1 -3.52 11.13 5.00
CA MET A 1 -3.45 9.85 4.25
C MET A 1 -4.84 9.21 4.13
N LYS A 2 -5.19 8.69 2.94
CA LYS A 2 -6.42 7.90 2.70
C LYS A 2 -6.09 6.79 1.69
N LEU A 3 -6.37 5.54 2.04
CA LEU A 3 -6.19 4.40 1.15
C LEU A 3 -7.51 4.09 0.40
N PRO A 4 -7.50 3.84 -0.92
CA PRO A 4 -8.71 3.47 -1.65
C PRO A 4 -9.28 2.12 -1.19
N LEU A 5 -10.58 2.05 -0.95
CA LEU A 5 -11.25 0.79 -0.55
C LEU A 5 -11.12 -0.31 -1.62
N ALA A 6 -11.08 0.08 -2.90
CA ALA A 6 -10.91 -0.85 -4.00
C ALA A 6 -9.57 -1.61 -3.91
N ASP A 7 -8.48 -0.93 -3.54
CA ASP A 7 -7.15 -1.53 -3.42
C ASP A 7 -7.09 -2.51 -2.24
N ILE A 8 -7.74 -2.16 -1.13
CA ILE A 8 -7.88 -3.04 0.05
C ILE A 8 -8.65 -4.31 -0.34
N ASN A 9 -9.76 -4.16 -1.07
CA ASN A 9 -10.55 -5.30 -1.53
C ASN A 9 -9.77 -6.18 -2.51
N ALA A 10 -8.96 -5.59 -3.40
CA ALA A 10 -8.11 -6.34 -4.31
C ALA A 10 -7.05 -7.17 -3.55
N GLN A 11 -6.40 -6.57 -2.54
CA GLN A 11 -5.44 -7.26 -1.68
C GLN A 11 -6.12 -8.41 -0.91
N ASN A 12 -7.28 -8.17 -0.31
CA ASN A 12 -8.05 -9.19 0.40
C ASN A 12 -8.47 -10.35 -0.52
N ALA A 13 -8.85 -10.05 -1.76
CA ALA A 13 -9.19 -11.07 -2.75
C ALA A 13 -7.98 -11.95 -3.12
N MET A 14 -6.79 -11.36 -3.27
CA MET A 14 -5.55 -12.10 -3.51
C MET A 14 -5.20 -13.01 -2.31
N MET A 15 -5.33 -12.50 -1.08
CA MET A 15 -5.12 -13.30 0.13
C MET A 15 -6.12 -14.47 0.21
N HIS A 16 -7.41 -14.23 -0.07
CA HIS A 16 -8.42 -15.28 -0.11
C HIS A 16 -8.14 -16.31 -1.21
N ALA A 17 -7.49 -15.91 -2.30
CA ALA A 17 -7.05 -16.80 -3.38
C ALA A 17 -5.75 -17.58 -3.04
N GLY A 18 -5.22 -17.45 -1.82
CA GLY A 18 -4.06 -18.19 -1.32
C GLY A 18 -2.72 -17.46 -1.42
N LYS A 19 -2.70 -16.19 -1.86
CA LYS A 19 -1.51 -15.32 -1.84
C LYS A 19 -1.45 -14.56 -0.50
N SER A 20 -1.28 -15.29 0.59
CA SER A 20 -1.39 -14.76 1.94
C SER A 20 -0.17 -15.02 2.82
N SER A 21 0.94 -15.51 2.25
CA SER A 21 2.18 -15.60 3.01
C SER A 21 2.73 -14.20 3.31
N GLU A 22 3.62 -14.08 4.28
CA GLU A 22 4.29 -12.81 4.60
C GLU A 22 5.00 -12.23 3.38
N ALA A 23 5.66 -13.09 2.58
CA ALA A 23 6.31 -12.70 1.34
C ALA A 23 5.31 -12.19 0.28
N ASP A 24 4.15 -12.83 0.14
CA ASP A 24 3.10 -12.35 -0.77
C ASP A 24 2.56 -10.99 -0.31
N VAL A 25 2.31 -10.82 0.98
CA VAL A 25 1.81 -9.55 1.55
C VAL A 25 2.82 -8.42 1.33
N GLN A 26 4.12 -8.68 1.55
CA GLN A 26 5.17 -7.71 1.24
C GLN A 26 5.15 -7.34 -0.25
N GLY A 27 5.04 -8.33 -1.15
CA GLY A 27 4.91 -8.09 -2.58
C GLY A 27 3.68 -7.27 -2.97
N HIS A 28 2.54 -7.49 -2.31
CA HIS A 28 1.34 -6.67 -2.52
C HIS A 28 1.55 -5.22 -2.10
N VAL A 29 2.22 -4.98 -0.97
CA VAL A 29 2.54 -3.64 -0.48
C VAL A 29 3.50 -2.93 -1.44
N ASP A 30 4.60 -3.58 -1.81
CA ASP A 30 5.61 -3.03 -2.72
C ASP A 30 4.99 -2.71 -4.09
N GLY A 31 4.15 -3.61 -4.60
CA GLY A 31 3.41 -3.40 -5.83
C GLY A 31 2.43 -2.22 -5.75
N TRP A 32 1.72 -2.08 -4.64
CA TRP A 32 0.82 -0.93 -4.43
C TRP A 32 1.59 0.39 -4.35
N ILE A 33 2.71 0.44 -3.62
CA ILE A 33 3.57 1.63 -3.52
C ILE A 33 4.09 2.01 -4.91
N ASN A 34 4.58 1.05 -5.68
CA ASN A 34 5.09 1.31 -7.04
C ASN A 34 4.01 1.93 -7.95
N ALA A 35 2.79 1.40 -7.91
CA ALA A 35 1.66 1.92 -8.68
C ALA A 35 1.17 3.30 -8.20
N HIS A 36 1.43 3.67 -6.93
CA HIS A 36 0.95 4.89 -6.29
C HIS A 36 2.09 5.77 -5.77
N GLN A 37 3.27 5.72 -6.41
CA GLN A 37 4.50 6.29 -5.87
C GLN A 37 4.36 7.76 -5.46
N GLN A 38 3.75 8.60 -6.31
CA GLN A 38 3.56 10.02 -6.01
C GLN A 38 2.68 10.27 -4.78
N GLN A 39 1.64 9.45 -4.59
CA GLN A 39 0.75 9.55 -3.43
C GLN A 39 1.46 9.11 -2.16
N PHE A 40 2.22 8.01 -2.22
CA PHE A 40 3.04 7.52 -1.12
C PHE A 40 4.10 8.55 -0.72
N ASP A 41 4.87 9.07 -1.68
CA ASP A 41 5.88 10.10 -1.47
C ASP A 41 5.28 11.38 -0.89
N GLY A 42 4.06 11.74 -1.31
CA GLY A 42 3.29 12.85 -0.75
C GLY A 42 3.05 12.70 0.75
N TRP A 43 2.61 11.51 1.20
CA TRP A 43 2.40 11.24 2.62
C TRP A 43 3.70 11.26 3.42
N VAL A 44 4.79 10.72 2.86
CA VAL A 44 6.12 10.77 3.50
C VAL A 44 6.57 12.22 3.67
N LYS A 45 6.42 13.04 2.62
CA LYS A 45 6.77 14.46 2.66
C LYS A 45 5.95 15.24 3.68
N GLU A 46 4.62 15.01 3.74
CA GLU A 46 3.75 15.61 4.74
C GLU A 46 4.18 15.23 6.17
N ALA A 47 4.49 13.95 6.41
CA ALA A 47 4.94 13.47 7.70
C ALA A 47 6.30 14.08 8.12
N LEU A 48 7.25 14.20 7.19
CA LEU A 48 8.54 14.84 7.44
C LEU A 48 8.41 16.35 7.70
N ALA A 49 7.45 17.02 7.05
CA ALA A 49 7.19 18.43 7.28
C ALA A 49 6.59 18.70 8.66
N ALA A 50 5.75 17.80 9.17
CA ALA A 50 5.11 17.92 10.48
C ALA A 50 6.05 17.66 11.68
N GLN A 51 7.27 17.14 11.44
CA GLN A 51 8.30 16.96 12.47
C GLN A 51 9.08 18.24 12.82
N LYS A 52 8.87 19.32 12.07
CA LYS A 52 9.50 20.63 12.31
C LYS A 52 8.62 21.51 13.19
#